data_AF-A0A7R9AE77-F1
#
_entry.id   AF-A0A7R9AE77-F1
#
_cell.length_a   1.000
_cell.length_b   1.000
_cell.length_c   1.000
_cell.angle_alpha   90.00
_cell.angle_beta   90.00
_cell.angle_gamma   90.00
#
_symmetry.space_group_name_H-M   'P 1'
#
loop_
_entity.id
_entity.type
_entity.pdbx_description
1 polymer ?
#
loop_
_entity_poly.entity_id
_entity_poly.type
_entity_poly.pdbx_seq_one_letter_code
_entity_poly.pdbx_strand_id
1 'polypeptide(L)'
;MSADKNYSVRKVTRLCNMERQPGLEEEWVEDKELRICKRRERVETRIQELRAPPKPKTPTPPPEVSHTEAQLQQSAEGIRSVLANSSAFVTNVHLAAISREKERRRQHEEEEATLEKSLDEVHRDWKKRLEEIHSRWESAERMSSAEELRLLLASQQAATEELLSERKQQLEHMHQKMEEDLEAYETSVGKDTEVFALLTARMRKQYGLLLTRYRSEALKIQEAIRKDQEEMGAKQEEEFRQEFHRVQQKEERNLEKRLELDENRFRAFCLGREEREEATRKAKDDLDRQIHEMRERVEERKAASVLYAEKLDYALHVLKRREAEAKLLKADLKRTNN
;
A
#
# COMPACT_ATOMS: atom_id res chain seq x y z
N MET A 1 23.62 38.56 -12.70
CA MET A 1 23.17 37.68 -13.81
C MET A 1 22.04 36.83 -13.25
N SER A 2 20.78 36.82 -13.66
CA SER A 2 20.03 37.37 -14.79
C SER A 2 18.57 37.43 -14.25
N ALA A 3 17.94 38.60 -14.12
CA ALA A 3 17.10 39.26 -15.12
C ALA A 3 15.85 38.45 -15.55
N ASP A 4 14.70 39.06 -15.24
CA ASP A 4 13.47 39.17 -16.03
C ASP A 4 12.70 37.92 -16.47
N LYS A 5 11.57 37.70 -15.77
CA LYS A 5 10.34 37.16 -16.36
C LYS A 5 9.12 37.98 -15.94
N ASN A 6 9.14 39.27 -16.25
CA ASN A 6 7.93 40.08 -16.44
C ASN A 6 7.58 40.02 -17.93
N TYR A 7 6.79 39.03 -18.34
CA TYR A 7 6.22 38.98 -19.68
C TYR A 7 4.69 38.89 -19.62
N SER A 8 4.08 39.97 -20.09
CA SER A 8 2.79 39.98 -20.79
C SER A 8 1.50 39.85 -19.97
N VAL A 9 1.19 40.88 -19.17
CA VAL A 9 -0.20 41.29 -18.90
C VAL A 9 -0.36 42.78 -19.27
N ARG A 10 -0.06 43.11 -20.53
CA ARG A 10 -0.35 44.42 -21.12
C ARG A 10 -0.66 44.26 -22.60
N LYS A 11 -1.85 43.72 -22.89
CA LYS A 11 -2.52 43.83 -24.19
C LYS A 11 -3.92 43.23 -24.05
N VAL A 12 -4.86 43.95 -23.44
CA VAL A 12 -6.26 44.12 -23.87
C VAL A 12 -6.87 45.24 -22.99
N THR A 13 -6.45 46.48 -23.24
CA THR A 13 -7.19 47.66 -22.76
C THR A 13 -6.97 48.79 -23.75
N ARG A 14 -7.39 48.55 -24.99
CA ARG A 14 -7.74 49.59 -25.95
C ARG A 14 -8.97 49.09 -26.70
N LEU A 15 -9.89 50.01 -26.94
CA LEU A 15 -11.20 49.84 -27.57
C LEU A 15 -12.34 49.52 -26.60
N CYS A 16 -12.70 50.52 -25.80
CA CYS A 16 -14.09 50.79 -25.39
C CYS A 16 -14.21 52.28 -25.04
N ASN A 17 -13.92 53.14 -26.03
CA ASN A 17 -14.49 54.49 -26.10
C ASN A 17 -15.43 54.47 -27.29
N MET A 18 -16.67 54.07 -27.07
CA MET A 18 -17.79 54.33 -27.96
C MET A 18 -18.94 54.81 -27.09
N GLU A 19 -19.18 56.12 -27.20
CA GLU A 19 -20.47 56.78 -27.21
C GLU A 19 -21.59 56.12 -26.39
N ARG A 20 -21.87 56.72 -25.23
CA ARG A 20 -23.12 56.50 -24.47
C ARG A 20 -24.31 56.94 -25.33
N GLN A 21 -25.10 55.97 -25.79
CA GLN A 21 -26.48 56.22 -26.20
C GLN A 21 -27.40 56.07 -24.99
N PRO A 22 -28.31 57.03 -24.72
CA PRO A 22 -29.26 56.93 -23.62
C PRO A 22 -30.45 56.07 -24.06
N GLY A 23 -30.60 54.88 -23.49
CA GLY A 23 -31.73 53.99 -23.79
C GLY A 23 -31.57 52.50 -23.43
N LEU A 24 -30.42 52.06 -22.91
CA LEU A 24 -30.12 50.65 -22.59
C LEU A 24 -29.80 50.45 -21.10
N GLU A 25 -30.54 51.10 -20.18
CA GLU A 25 -30.27 50.94 -18.74
C GLU A 25 -31.07 49.78 -18.10
N GLU A 26 -32.15 49.29 -18.70
CA GLU A 26 -32.98 48.24 -18.09
C GLU A 26 -32.42 46.81 -18.28
N GLU A 27 -31.85 46.49 -19.45
CA GLU A 27 -31.32 45.14 -19.75
C GLU A 27 -29.97 44.84 -19.04
N TRP A 28 -29.19 45.88 -18.71
CA TRP A 28 -27.91 45.75 -18.01
C TRP A 28 -28.05 45.64 -16.48
N VAL A 29 -29.20 46.04 -15.92
CA VAL A 29 -29.50 45.88 -14.50
C VAL A 29 -29.78 44.40 -14.20
N GLU A 30 -30.53 43.70 -15.04
CA GLU A 30 -30.81 42.26 -14.87
C GLU A 30 -29.52 41.40 -14.92
N ASP A 31 -28.60 41.67 -15.86
CA ASP A 31 -27.34 40.91 -15.97
C ASP A 31 -26.32 41.24 -14.87
N LYS A 32 -26.39 42.45 -14.29
CA LYS A 32 -25.61 42.83 -13.10
C LYS A 32 -26.19 42.19 -11.84
N GLU A 33 -27.50 42.17 -11.69
CA GLU A 33 -28.18 41.55 -10.54
C GLU A 33 -28.06 40.03 -10.55
N LEU A 34 -28.14 39.38 -11.71
CA LEU A 34 -27.86 37.94 -11.89
C LEU A 34 -26.42 37.59 -11.50
N ARG A 35 -25.44 38.44 -11.83
CA ARG A 35 -24.05 38.25 -11.39
C ARG A 35 -23.87 38.44 -9.90
N ILE A 36 -24.56 39.41 -9.30
CA ILE A 36 -24.53 39.64 -7.85
C ILE A 36 -25.20 38.47 -7.12
N CYS A 37 -26.34 37.96 -7.61
CA CYS A 37 -27.03 36.80 -7.05
C CYS A 37 -26.17 35.53 -7.13
N LYS A 38 -25.61 35.20 -8.30
CA LYS A 38 -24.69 34.06 -8.45
C LYS A 38 -23.44 34.19 -7.58
N ARG A 39 -22.96 35.42 -7.34
CA ARG A 39 -21.85 35.66 -6.41
C ARG A 39 -22.26 35.46 -4.97
N ARG A 40 -23.45 35.92 -4.57
CA ARG A 40 -24.02 35.70 -3.23
C ARG A 40 -24.22 34.21 -2.98
N GLU A 41 -24.77 33.46 -3.93
CA GLU A 41 -24.92 32.00 -3.84
C GLU A 41 -23.59 31.27 -3.66
N ARG A 42 -22.53 31.69 -4.39
CA ARG A 42 -21.17 31.14 -4.20
C ARG A 42 -20.56 31.47 -2.84
N VAL A 43 -20.89 32.63 -2.28
CA VAL A 43 -20.42 33.04 -0.95
C VAL A 43 -21.21 32.29 0.13
N GLU A 44 -22.53 32.16 -0.03
CA GLU A 44 -23.43 31.46 0.89
C GLU A 44 -23.08 29.96 0.96
N THR A 45 -22.88 29.32 -0.19
CA THR A 45 -22.42 27.91 -0.27
C THR A 45 -21.08 27.73 0.42
N ARG A 46 -20.13 28.65 0.24
CA ARG A 46 -18.82 28.58 0.89
C ARG A 46 -18.89 28.85 2.40
N ILE A 47 -19.77 29.73 2.85
CA ILE A 47 -20.04 29.95 4.29
C ILE A 47 -20.73 28.73 4.89
N GLN A 48 -21.66 28.09 4.18
CA GLN A 48 -22.31 26.84 4.60
C GLN A 48 -21.32 25.68 4.66
N GLU A 49 -20.39 25.55 3.71
CA GLU A 49 -19.30 24.56 3.74
C GLU A 49 -18.34 24.79 4.91
N LEU A 50 -18.06 26.06 5.26
CA LEU A 50 -17.20 26.41 6.41
C LEU A 50 -17.91 26.28 7.77
N ARG A 51 -19.24 26.46 7.81
CA ARG A 51 -20.07 26.27 9.01
C ARG A 51 -20.57 24.85 9.19
N ALA A 52 -20.46 24.01 8.16
CA ALA A 52 -20.79 22.60 8.27
C ALA A 52 -19.82 21.96 9.29
N PRO A 53 -20.33 21.19 10.27
CA PRO A 53 -19.46 20.41 11.14
C PRO A 53 -18.59 19.50 10.27
N PRO A 54 -17.34 19.19 10.69
CA PRO A 54 -16.50 18.25 9.95
C PRO A 54 -17.33 16.99 9.71
N LYS A 55 -17.49 16.62 8.44
CA LYS A 55 -18.21 15.39 8.06
C LYS A 55 -17.70 14.29 8.99
N PRO A 56 -18.57 13.52 9.66
CA PRO A 56 -18.12 12.41 10.48
C PRO A 56 -17.19 11.60 9.59
N LYS A 57 -15.95 11.43 10.02
CA LYS A 57 -15.00 10.56 9.33
C LYS A 57 -15.76 9.25 9.18
N THR A 58 -16.13 8.90 7.95
CA THR A 58 -16.59 7.55 7.64
C THR A 58 -15.63 6.62 8.35
N PRO A 59 -16.11 5.67 9.17
CA PRO A 59 -15.21 4.77 9.88
C PRO A 59 -14.35 4.13 8.80
N THR A 60 -13.09 4.53 8.74
CA THR A 60 -12.10 3.88 7.91
C THR A 60 -12.18 2.42 8.36
N PRO A 61 -12.50 1.48 7.46
CA PRO A 61 -12.46 0.08 7.83
C PRO A 61 -11.07 -0.17 8.45
N PRO A 62 -10.99 -0.93 9.56
CA PRO A 62 -9.69 -1.26 10.13
C PRO A 62 -8.80 -1.77 8.99
N PRO A 63 -7.53 -1.32 8.90
CA PRO A 63 -6.66 -1.71 7.81
C PRO A 63 -6.71 -3.23 7.68
N GLU A 64 -7.06 -3.73 6.49
CA GLU A 64 -7.02 -5.16 6.21
C GLU A 64 -5.61 -5.64 6.56
N VAL A 65 -5.50 -6.40 7.66
CA VAL A 65 -4.22 -6.92 8.12
C VAL A 65 -3.72 -7.83 6.99
N SER A 66 -2.57 -7.47 6.40
CA SER A 66 -2.01 -8.24 5.29
C SER A 66 -1.74 -9.68 5.74
N HIS A 67 -1.84 -10.64 4.83
CA HIS A 67 -1.56 -12.05 5.16
C HIS A 67 -0.15 -12.21 5.74
N THR A 68 0.80 -11.42 5.25
CA THR A 68 2.17 -11.36 5.77
C THR A 68 2.21 -10.90 7.23
N GLU A 69 1.49 -9.84 7.60
CA GLU A 69 1.48 -9.31 8.97
C GLU A 69 0.88 -10.33 9.96
N ALA A 70 -0.25 -10.95 9.59
CA ALA A 70 -0.88 -12.00 10.39
C ALA A 70 0.05 -13.21 10.56
N GLN A 71 0.69 -13.65 9.46
CA GLN A 71 1.62 -14.79 9.50
C GLN A 71 2.89 -14.47 10.32
N LEU A 72 3.37 -13.23 10.29
CA LEU A 72 4.53 -12.80 11.07
C LEU A 72 4.25 -12.85 12.57
N GLN A 73 3.08 -12.38 13.00
CA GLN A 73 2.65 -12.45 14.41
C GLN A 73 2.54 -13.91 14.87
N GLN A 74 1.87 -14.75 14.08
CA GLN A 74 1.70 -16.17 14.40
C GLN A 74 3.05 -16.91 14.45
N SER A 75 3.95 -16.60 13.53
CA SER A 75 5.32 -17.14 13.50
C SER A 75 6.10 -16.73 14.76
N ALA A 76 6.03 -15.46 15.16
CA ALA A 76 6.71 -14.95 16.35
C ALA A 76 6.21 -15.64 17.64
N GLU A 77 4.90 -15.80 17.78
CA GLU A 77 4.29 -16.53 18.91
C GLU A 77 4.70 -18.00 18.92
N GLY A 78 4.66 -18.66 17.75
CA GLY A 78 5.08 -20.05 17.60
C GLY A 78 6.55 -20.27 18.00
N ILE A 79 7.44 -19.37 17.57
CA ILE A 79 8.87 -19.42 17.93
C ILE A 79 9.06 -19.15 19.42
N ARG A 80 8.37 -18.15 20.01
CA ARG A 80 8.44 -17.87 21.46
C ARG A 80 7.99 -19.07 22.29
N SER A 81 6.91 -19.74 21.88
CA SER A 81 6.41 -20.95 22.54
C SER A 81 7.47 -22.07 22.53
N VAL A 82 8.08 -22.35 21.37
CA VAL A 82 9.14 -23.36 21.24
C VAL A 82 10.35 -22.98 22.09
N LEU A 83 10.77 -21.71 22.10
CA LEU A 83 11.88 -21.23 22.92
C LEU A 83 11.60 -21.40 24.42
N ALA A 84 10.42 -21.01 24.89
CA ALA A 84 10.03 -21.16 26.29
C ALA A 84 10.06 -22.64 26.73
N ASN A 85 9.48 -23.52 25.92
CA ASN A 85 9.49 -24.96 26.17
C ASN A 85 10.93 -25.52 26.16
N SER A 86 11.74 -25.13 25.17
CA SER A 86 13.13 -25.59 25.06
C SER A 86 13.98 -25.18 26.26
N SER A 87 13.79 -23.96 26.75
CA SER A 87 14.47 -23.44 27.93
C SER A 87 14.11 -24.25 29.17
N ALA A 88 12.82 -24.55 29.37
CA ALA A 88 12.37 -25.37 30.49
C ALA A 88 12.99 -26.78 30.48
N PHE A 89 13.06 -27.44 29.31
CA PHE A 89 13.64 -28.79 29.19
C PHE A 89 15.12 -28.87 29.56
N VAL A 90 15.90 -27.84 29.23
CA VAL A 90 17.33 -27.74 29.55
C VAL A 90 17.52 -27.34 31.01
N THR A 91 16.76 -26.34 31.46
CA THR A 91 16.82 -25.81 32.83
C THR A 91 16.47 -26.89 33.85
N ASN A 92 15.50 -27.76 33.58
CA ASN A 92 15.13 -28.84 34.51
C ASN A 92 16.28 -29.82 34.80
N VAL A 93 17.09 -30.16 33.79
CA VAL A 93 18.27 -31.03 33.99
C VAL A 93 19.33 -30.30 34.79
N HIS A 94 19.56 -29.04 34.47
CA HIS A 94 20.55 -28.23 35.16
C HIS A 94 20.18 -28.02 36.63
N LEU A 95 18.92 -27.70 36.92
CA LEU A 95 18.42 -27.56 38.29
C LEU A 95 18.54 -28.87 39.07
N ALA A 96 18.18 -30.01 38.47
CA ALA A 96 18.35 -31.32 39.11
C ALA A 96 19.83 -31.61 39.43
N ALA A 97 20.75 -31.27 38.52
CA ALA A 97 22.19 -31.41 38.73
C ALA A 97 22.68 -30.51 39.87
N ILE A 98 22.28 -29.24 39.90
CA ILE A 98 22.61 -28.30 40.98
C ILE A 98 22.08 -28.79 42.32
N SER A 99 20.83 -29.25 42.38
CA SER A 99 20.24 -29.77 43.62
C SER A 99 21.00 -30.97 44.15
N ARG A 100 21.39 -31.90 43.25
CA ARG A 100 22.21 -33.06 43.61
C ARG A 100 23.58 -32.66 44.13
N GLU A 101 24.24 -31.72 43.46
CA GLU A 101 25.56 -31.21 43.86
C GLU A 101 25.52 -30.53 45.22
N LYS A 102 24.50 -29.71 45.46
CA LYS A 102 24.29 -29.04 46.73
C LYS A 102 24.11 -30.05 47.86
N GLU A 103 23.34 -31.10 47.62
CA GLU A 103 23.11 -32.16 48.61
C GLU A 103 24.39 -32.95 48.90
N ARG A 104 25.19 -33.28 47.88
CA ARG A 104 26.51 -33.91 48.09
C ARG A 104 27.43 -33.05 48.95
N ARG A 105 27.53 -31.75 48.66
CA ARG A 105 28.37 -30.84 49.45
C ARG A 105 27.93 -30.77 50.90
N ARG A 106 26.61 -30.70 51.15
CA ARG A 106 26.06 -30.74 52.51
C ARG A 106 26.46 -32.02 53.25
N GLN A 107 26.34 -33.18 52.60
CA GLN A 107 26.72 -34.47 53.18
C GLN A 107 28.23 -34.53 53.48
N HIS A 108 29.06 -34.10 52.54
CA HIS A 108 30.51 -34.05 52.71
C HIS A 108 30.92 -33.12 53.87
N GLU A 109 30.34 -31.91 53.94
CA GLU A 109 30.58 -30.96 55.04
C GLU A 109 30.18 -31.56 56.40
N GLU A 110 29.09 -32.32 56.47
CA GLU A 110 28.65 -33.01 57.69
C GLU A 110 29.61 -34.15 58.07
N GLU A 111 30.02 -34.96 57.09
CA GLU A 111 30.96 -36.07 57.29
C GLU A 111 32.35 -35.56 57.71
N GLU A 112 32.87 -34.50 57.08
CA GLU A 112 34.11 -33.83 57.47
C GLU A 112 34.01 -33.29 58.90
N ALA A 113 32.93 -32.60 59.25
CA ALA A 113 32.75 -32.06 60.60
C ALA A 113 32.66 -33.16 61.66
N THR A 114 32.07 -34.33 61.35
CA THR A 114 32.06 -35.47 62.27
C THR A 114 33.44 -36.13 62.40
N LEU A 115 34.19 -36.25 61.30
CA LEU A 115 35.54 -36.79 61.30
C LEU A 115 36.50 -35.92 62.10
N GLU A 116 36.44 -34.59 61.90
CA GLU A 116 37.26 -33.62 62.62
C GLU A 116 37.05 -33.71 64.13
N LYS A 117 35.79 -33.78 64.57
CA LYS A 117 35.46 -33.97 66.00
C LYS A 117 36.00 -35.27 66.56
N SER A 118 35.84 -36.38 65.83
CA SER A 118 36.36 -37.69 66.24
C SER A 118 37.89 -37.67 66.34
N LEU A 119 38.57 -37.09 65.35
CA LEU A 119 40.02 -36.93 65.36
C LEU A 119 40.47 -36.11 66.57
N ASP A 120 39.84 -34.98 66.84
CA ASP A 120 40.17 -34.14 67.99
C ASP A 120 40.02 -34.86 69.33
N GLU A 121 38.97 -35.67 69.50
CA GLU A 121 38.76 -36.50 70.68
C GLU A 121 39.89 -37.54 70.84
N VAL A 122 40.19 -38.29 69.77
CA VAL A 122 41.27 -39.27 69.78
C VAL A 122 42.63 -38.61 70.04
N HIS A 123 42.88 -37.43 69.46
CA HIS A 123 44.09 -36.65 69.70
C HIS A 123 44.20 -36.18 71.16
N ARG A 124 43.09 -35.75 71.77
CA ARG A 124 43.05 -35.37 73.19
C ARG A 124 43.32 -36.56 74.10
N ASP A 125 42.68 -37.70 73.85
CA ASP A 125 42.86 -38.90 74.67
C ASP A 125 44.26 -39.50 74.53
N TRP A 126 44.80 -39.50 73.32
CA TRP A 126 46.18 -39.90 73.07
C TRP A 126 47.18 -39.04 73.82
N LYS A 127 47.01 -37.70 73.82
CA LYS A 127 47.87 -36.80 74.59
C LYS A 127 47.85 -37.11 76.09
N LYS A 128 46.66 -37.31 76.67
CA LYS A 128 46.52 -37.68 78.09
C LYS A 128 47.24 -38.99 78.42
N ARG A 129 47.01 -40.05 77.63
CA ARG A 129 47.67 -41.35 77.83
C ARG A 129 49.19 -41.24 77.71
N LEU A 130 49.68 -40.41 76.80
CA LEU A 130 51.11 -40.18 76.63
C LEU A 130 51.72 -39.38 77.80
N GLU A 131 51.00 -38.39 78.33
CA GLU A 131 51.38 -37.68 79.57
C GLU A 131 51.41 -38.62 80.79
N GLU A 132 50.46 -39.56 80.89
CA GLU A 132 50.44 -40.59 81.93
C GLU A 132 51.65 -41.55 81.82
N ILE A 133 51.97 -42.00 80.61
CA ILE A 133 53.20 -42.79 80.33
C ILE A 133 54.43 -41.97 80.74
N HIS A 134 54.51 -40.70 80.34
CA HIS A 134 55.64 -39.82 80.65
C HIS A 134 55.83 -39.60 82.16
N SER A 135 54.75 -39.31 82.90
CA SER A 135 54.84 -39.09 84.36
C SER A 135 55.28 -40.35 85.12
N ARG A 136 54.94 -41.54 84.62
CA ARG A 136 55.45 -42.80 85.20
C ARG A 136 56.95 -43.00 84.93
N TRP A 137 57.49 -42.51 83.81
CA TRP A 137 58.96 -42.50 83.60
C TRP A 137 59.68 -41.59 84.59
N GLU A 138 59.14 -40.41 84.91
CA GLU A 138 59.70 -39.53 85.95
C GLU A 138 59.71 -40.19 87.33
N SER A 139 58.72 -41.05 87.61
CA SER A 139 58.68 -41.82 88.87
C SER A 139 59.75 -42.92 88.91
N ALA A 140 60.09 -43.51 87.76
CA ALA A 140 61.11 -44.55 87.63
C ALA A 140 62.49 -44.06 88.07
N GLU A 141 62.85 -42.81 87.74
CA GLU A 141 64.15 -42.21 88.14
C GLU A 141 64.35 -42.14 89.65
N ARG A 142 63.27 -42.15 90.43
CA ARG A 142 63.29 -42.05 91.90
C ARG A 142 63.30 -43.41 92.59
N MET A 143 63.18 -44.52 91.85
CA MET A 143 63.10 -45.87 92.40
C MET A 143 64.48 -46.48 92.61
N SER A 144 64.71 -47.11 93.76
CA SER A 144 65.98 -47.76 94.12
C SER A 144 65.94 -49.28 94.00
N SER A 145 64.74 -49.88 93.92
CA SER A 145 64.56 -51.33 93.81
C SER A 145 64.62 -51.77 92.33
N ALA A 146 65.56 -52.67 92.03
CA ALA A 146 65.71 -53.23 90.68
C ALA A 146 64.49 -54.07 90.24
N GLU A 147 63.78 -54.69 91.18
CA GLU A 147 62.61 -55.52 90.88
C GLU A 147 61.39 -54.66 90.53
N GLU A 148 61.18 -53.57 91.27
CA GLU A 148 60.10 -52.61 91.01
C GLU A 148 60.33 -51.87 89.68
N LEU A 149 61.58 -51.48 89.40
CA LEU A 149 61.97 -50.92 88.10
C LEU A 149 61.66 -51.87 86.95
N ARG A 150 61.96 -53.17 87.10
CA ARG A 150 61.69 -54.18 86.07
C ARG A 150 60.20 -54.32 85.78
N LEU A 151 59.36 -54.33 86.82
CA LEU A 151 57.90 -54.38 86.68
C LEU A 151 57.35 -53.11 86.02
N LEU A 152 57.84 -51.93 86.42
CA LEU A 152 57.45 -50.67 85.82
C LEU A 152 57.82 -50.63 84.33
N LEU A 153 59.04 -51.04 83.97
CA LEU A 153 59.52 -51.06 82.58
C LEU A 153 58.66 -51.97 81.70
N ALA A 154 58.32 -53.16 82.19
CA ALA A 154 57.42 -54.09 81.49
C ALA A 154 56.02 -53.48 81.30
N SER A 155 55.48 -52.79 82.32
CA SER A 155 54.19 -52.11 82.22
C SER A 155 54.20 -50.92 81.24
N GLN A 156 55.31 -50.18 81.18
CA GLN A 156 55.48 -49.05 80.24
C GLN A 156 55.65 -49.53 78.80
N GLN A 157 56.40 -50.62 78.60
CA GLN A 157 56.51 -51.26 77.29
C GLN A 157 55.15 -51.74 76.79
N ALA A 158 54.37 -52.41 77.63
CA ALA A 158 53.01 -52.83 77.28
C ALA A 158 52.10 -51.63 76.93
N ALA A 159 52.12 -50.57 77.74
CA ALA A 159 51.29 -49.38 77.50
C ALA A 159 51.68 -48.62 76.21
N THR A 160 52.99 -48.54 75.91
CA THR A 160 53.48 -47.91 74.68
C THR A 160 53.20 -48.75 73.44
N GLU A 161 53.31 -50.08 73.52
CA GLU A 161 52.92 -50.99 72.45
C GLU A 161 51.42 -50.93 72.15
N GLU A 162 50.57 -50.87 73.18
CA GLU A 162 49.13 -50.68 73.04
C GLU A 162 48.81 -49.36 72.32
N LEU A 163 49.37 -48.24 72.78
CA LEU A 163 49.16 -46.93 72.18
C LEU A 163 49.65 -46.84 70.72
N LEU A 164 50.76 -47.51 70.40
CA LEU A 164 51.27 -47.61 69.03
C LEU A 164 50.36 -48.48 68.15
N SER A 165 49.82 -49.57 68.69
CA SER A 165 48.87 -50.43 67.99
C SER A 165 47.58 -49.69 67.65
N GLU A 166 46.99 -48.97 68.61
CA GLU A 166 45.82 -48.12 68.40
C GLU A 166 46.08 -47.06 67.33
N ARG A 167 47.25 -46.41 67.34
CA ARG A 167 47.61 -45.41 66.31
C ARG A 167 47.77 -46.02 64.93
N LYS A 168 48.35 -47.21 64.81
CA LYS A 168 48.43 -47.92 63.53
C LYS A 168 47.04 -48.25 63.01
N GLN A 169 46.13 -48.74 63.86
CA GLN A 169 44.74 -49.01 63.47
C GLN A 169 44.02 -47.74 63.00
N GLN A 170 44.22 -46.61 63.69
CA GLN A 170 43.64 -45.34 63.26
C GLN A 170 44.20 -44.87 61.91
N LEU A 171 45.50 -45.06 61.67
CA LEU A 171 46.14 -44.69 60.41
C LEU A 171 45.61 -45.54 59.25
N GLU A 172 45.44 -46.85 59.48
CA GLU A 172 44.80 -47.77 58.54
C GLU A 172 43.36 -47.35 58.22
N HIS A 173 42.58 -47.02 59.26
CA HIS A 173 41.19 -46.55 59.09
C HIS A 173 41.11 -45.25 58.28
N MET A 174 42.00 -44.29 58.54
CA MET A 174 42.06 -43.05 57.75
C MET A 174 42.49 -43.31 56.30
N HIS A 175 43.42 -44.25 56.10
CA HIS A 175 43.84 -44.64 54.76
C HIS A 175 42.68 -45.25 53.97
N GLN A 176 41.95 -46.19 54.58
CA GLN A 176 40.76 -46.80 53.99
C GLN A 176 39.69 -45.74 53.67
N LYS A 177 39.44 -44.79 54.59
CA LYS A 177 38.49 -43.70 54.33
C LYS A 177 38.92 -42.85 53.12
N MET A 178 40.21 -42.55 52.98
CA MET A 178 40.70 -41.81 51.81
C MET A 178 40.50 -42.59 50.51
N GLU A 179 40.68 -43.92 50.51
CA GLU A 179 40.39 -44.76 49.35
C GLU A 179 38.89 -44.75 49.01
N GLU A 180 38.02 -44.89 50.01
CA GLU A 180 36.56 -44.79 49.85
C GLU A 180 36.13 -43.43 49.28
N ASP A 181 36.72 -42.33 49.75
CA ASP A 181 36.46 -40.98 49.25
C ASP A 181 36.93 -40.81 47.79
N LEU A 182 38.06 -41.42 47.42
CA LEU A 182 38.55 -41.42 46.04
C LEU A 182 37.61 -42.21 45.11
N GLU A 183 37.16 -43.39 45.51
CA GLU A 183 36.17 -44.16 44.74
C GLU A 183 34.84 -43.39 44.62
N ALA A 184 34.38 -42.76 45.70
CA ALA A 184 33.19 -41.91 45.68
C ALA A 184 33.35 -40.72 44.72
N TYR A 185 34.54 -40.10 44.67
CA TYR A 185 34.85 -39.04 43.73
C TYR A 185 34.80 -39.53 42.28
N GLU A 186 35.47 -40.65 41.95
CA GLU A 186 35.47 -41.21 40.61
C GLU A 186 34.05 -41.56 40.12
N THR A 187 33.26 -42.20 40.98
CA THR A 187 31.86 -42.50 40.63
C THR A 187 31.03 -41.23 40.44
N SER A 188 31.31 -40.16 41.18
CA SER A 188 30.63 -38.88 40.97
C SER A 188 31.02 -38.23 39.66
N VAL A 189 32.31 -38.20 39.32
CA VAL A 189 32.78 -37.66 38.04
C VAL A 189 32.11 -38.40 36.90
N GLY A 190 32.00 -39.74 36.97
CA GLY A 190 31.25 -40.54 36.00
C GLY A 190 29.80 -40.06 35.85
N LYS A 191 29.08 -39.89 36.97
CA LYS A 191 27.68 -39.40 36.96
C LYS A 191 27.56 -37.99 36.39
N ASP A 192 28.52 -37.10 36.67
CA ASP A 192 28.53 -35.75 36.11
C ASP A 192 28.76 -35.79 34.59
N THR A 193 29.64 -36.66 34.10
CA THR A 193 29.84 -36.84 32.64
C THR A 193 28.57 -37.32 31.93
N GLU A 194 27.81 -38.22 32.55
CA GLU A 194 26.51 -38.67 32.03
C GLU A 194 25.50 -37.53 31.97
N VAL A 195 25.44 -36.70 33.02
CA VAL A 195 24.58 -35.50 33.06
C VAL A 195 24.96 -34.51 31.96
N PHE A 196 26.26 -34.25 31.75
CA PHE A 196 26.73 -33.39 30.67
C PHE A 196 26.40 -33.96 29.28
N ALA A 197 26.55 -35.27 29.09
CA ALA A 197 26.17 -35.94 27.85
C ALA A 197 24.66 -35.82 27.58
N LEU A 198 23.83 -36.03 28.60
CA LEU A 198 22.37 -35.87 28.52
C LEU A 198 21.98 -34.42 28.21
N LEU A 199 22.59 -33.45 28.89
CA LEU A 199 22.35 -32.02 28.67
C LEU A 199 22.69 -31.65 27.22
N THR A 200 23.84 -32.09 26.73
CA THR A 200 24.30 -31.87 25.35
C THR A 200 23.34 -32.49 24.34
N ALA A 201 22.90 -33.74 24.56
CA ALA A 201 21.94 -34.42 23.69
C ALA A 201 20.60 -33.68 23.64
N ARG A 202 20.09 -33.21 24.80
CA ARG A 202 18.86 -32.41 24.86
C ARG A 202 19.01 -31.07 24.16
N MET A 203 20.10 -30.33 24.41
CA MET A 203 20.38 -29.06 23.74
C MET A 203 20.44 -29.22 22.21
N ARG A 204 21.12 -30.26 21.71
CA ARG A 204 21.15 -30.57 20.27
C ARG A 204 19.76 -30.86 19.72
N LYS A 205 18.95 -31.65 20.43
CA LYS A 205 17.56 -31.93 20.03
C LYS A 205 16.72 -30.66 19.99
N GLN A 206 16.82 -29.80 21.00
CA GLN A 206 16.10 -28.52 21.04
C GLN A 206 16.55 -27.59 19.91
N TYR A 207 17.85 -27.50 19.65
CA TYR A 207 18.38 -26.72 18.54
C TYR A 207 17.88 -27.23 17.18
N GLY A 208 17.85 -28.55 16.98
CA GLY A 208 17.30 -29.16 15.76
C GLY A 208 15.80 -28.86 15.56
N LEU A 209 15.00 -28.94 16.63
CA LEU A 209 13.59 -28.58 16.61
C LEU A 209 13.40 -27.09 16.27
N LEU A 210 14.18 -26.21 16.90
CA LEU A 210 14.13 -24.77 16.68
C LEU A 210 14.51 -24.42 15.23
N LEU A 211 15.56 -25.03 14.68
CA LEU A 211 15.97 -24.83 13.28
C LEU A 211 14.88 -25.28 12.30
N THR A 212 14.28 -26.44 12.57
CA THR A 212 13.17 -26.97 11.76
C THR A 212 11.97 -26.02 11.81
N ARG A 213 11.66 -25.48 13.01
CA ARG A 213 10.58 -24.52 13.18
C ARG A 213 10.86 -23.22 12.42
N TYR A 214 12.05 -22.63 12.56
CA TYR A 214 12.43 -21.43 11.82
C TYR A 214 12.30 -21.61 10.30
N ARG A 215 12.79 -22.74 9.77
CA ARG A 215 12.64 -23.05 8.34
C ARG A 215 11.16 -23.14 7.94
N SER A 216 10.35 -23.84 8.73
CA SER A 216 8.92 -23.97 8.45
C SER A 216 8.17 -22.63 8.49
N GLU A 217 8.49 -21.77 9.47
CA GLU A 217 7.85 -20.45 9.57
C GLU A 217 8.33 -19.50 8.47
N ALA A 218 9.59 -19.57 8.06
CA ALA A 218 10.11 -18.80 6.93
C ALA A 218 9.36 -19.15 5.63
N LEU A 219 9.10 -20.44 5.37
CA LEU A 219 8.31 -20.89 4.22
C LEU A 219 6.87 -20.35 4.27
N LYS A 220 6.21 -20.42 5.43
CA LYS A 220 4.85 -19.86 5.58
C LYS A 220 4.81 -18.36 5.35
N ILE A 221 5.82 -17.62 5.83
CA ILE A 221 5.92 -16.17 5.59
C ILE A 221 6.11 -15.91 4.09
N GLN A 222 6.93 -16.68 3.38
CA GLN A 222 7.07 -16.56 1.93
C GLN A 222 5.76 -16.84 1.19
N GLU A 223 5.02 -17.87 1.61
CA GLU A 223 3.70 -18.18 1.06
C GLU A 223 2.70 -17.05 1.30
N ALA A 224 2.72 -16.43 2.48
CA ALA A 224 1.87 -15.29 2.82
C ALA A 224 2.21 -14.05 1.97
N ILE A 225 3.50 -13.76 1.76
CA ILE A 225 3.96 -12.69 0.86
C ILE A 225 3.49 -12.95 -0.57
N ARG A 226 3.59 -14.20 -1.04
CA ARG A 226 3.15 -14.58 -2.39
C ARG A 226 1.64 -14.33 -2.56
N LYS A 227 0.83 -14.69 -1.55
CA LYS A 227 -0.61 -14.42 -1.56
C LYS A 227 -0.92 -12.93 -1.59
N ASP A 228 -0.27 -12.14 -0.75
CA ASP A 228 -0.44 -10.68 -0.75
C ASP A 228 -0.08 -10.08 -2.12
N GLN A 229 0.99 -10.57 -2.76
CA GLN A 229 1.37 -10.14 -4.11
C GLN A 229 0.34 -10.53 -5.17
N GLU A 230 -0.20 -11.75 -5.11
CA GLU A 230 -1.25 -12.23 -6.01
C GLU A 230 -2.53 -11.39 -5.87
N GLU A 231 -2.96 -11.12 -4.64
CA GLU A 231 -4.15 -10.30 -4.37
C GLU A 231 -3.98 -8.85 -4.79
N MET A 232 -2.82 -8.25 -4.49
CA MET A 232 -2.49 -6.90 -4.94
C MET A 232 -2.41 -6.81 -6.47
N GLY A 233 -1.81 -7.81 -7.12
CA GLY A 233 -1.76 -7.91 -8.58
C GLY A 233 -3.15 -8.01 -9.20
N ALA A 234 -4.02 -8.86 -8.65
CA ALA A 234 -5.40 -9.00 -9.12
C ALA A 234 -6.20 -7.70 -8.96
N LYS A 235 -6.07 -7.00 -7.82
CA LYS A 235 -6.69 -5.69 -7.59
C LYS A 235 -6.21 -4.66 -8.62
N GLN A 236 -4.90 -4.58 -8.87
CA GLN A 236 -4.33 -3.66 -9.86
C GLN A 236 -4.77 -3.98 -11.30
N GLU A 237 -4.83 -5.26 -11.68
CA GLU A 237 -5.33 -5.68 -12.99
C GLU A 237 -6.81 -5.33 -13.19
N GLU A 238 -7.62 -5.45 -12.13
CA GLU A 238 -9.02 -5.03 -12.16
C GLU A 238 -9.16 -3.51 -12.31
N GLU A 239 -8.44 -2.73 -11.50
CA GLU A 239 -8.40 -1.27 -11.61
C GLU A 239 -7.97 -0.81 -13.01
N PHE A 240 -6.92 -1.44 -13.56
CA PHE A 240 -6.44 -1.13 -14.90
C PHE A 240 -7.49 -1.45 -15.97
N ARG A 241 -8.16 -2.60 -15.88
CA ARG A 241 -9.26 -2.98 -16.80
C ARG A 241 -10.42 -1.99 -16.72
N GLN A 242 -10.81 -1.56 -15.53
CA GLN A 242 -11.88 -0.58 -15.34
C GLN A 242 -11.50 0.77 -15.97
N GLU A 243 -10.28 1.25 -15.73
CA GLU A 243 -9.81 2.50 -16.33
C GLU A 243 -9.69 2.41 -17.85
N PHE A 244 -9.23 1.27 -18.38
CA PHE A 244 -9.17 1.04 -19.82
C PHE A 244 -10.56 1.08 -20.45
N HIS A 245 -11.54 0.38 -19.87
CA HIS A 245 -12.94 0.46 -20.32
C HIS A 245 -13.51 1.87 -20.23
N ARG A 246 -13.17 2.62 -19.18
CA ARG A 246 -13.60 4.02 -19.03
C ARG A 246 -13.03 4.90 -20.14
N VAL A 247 -11.79 4.66 -20.56
CA VAL A 247 -11.17 5.37 -21.68
C VAL A 247 -11.86 5.00 -23.01
N GLN A 248 -12.08 3.71 -23.27
CA GLN A 248 -12.78 3.25 -24.47
C GLN A 248 -14.18 3.87 -24.61
N GLN A 249 -14.98 3.82 -23.54
CA GLN A 249 -16.33 4.43 -23.54
C GLN A 249 -16.29 5.94 -23.79
N LYS A 250 -15.27 6.64 -23.29
CA LYS A 250 -15.10 8.07 -23.58
C LYS A 250 -14.76 8.31 -25.04
N GLU A 251 -13.91 7.45 -25.62
CA GLU A 251 -13.52 7.53 -27.03
C GLU A 251 -14.72 7.27 -27.95
N GLU A 252 -15.50 6.22 -27.70
CA GLU A 252 -16.74 5.91 -28.41
C GLU A 252 -17.71 7.09 -28.39
N ARG A 253 -18.01 7.63 -27.21
CA ARG A 253 -18.89 8.82 -27.07
C ARG A 253 -18.35 10.04 -27.81
N ASN A 254 -17.03 10.20 -27.90
CA ASN A 254 -16.44 11.30 -28.64
C ASN A 254 -16.57 11.09 -30.16
N LEU A 255 -16.43 9.85 -30.64
CA LEU A 255 -16.64 9.50 -32.05
C LEU A 255 -18.11 9.68 -32.45
N GLU A 256 -19.06 9.24 -31.62
CA GLU A 256 -20.49 9.45 -31.82
C GLU A 256 -20.82 10.94 -31.98
N LYS A 257 -20.34 11.79 -31.06
CA LYS A 257 -20.52 13.25 -31.16
C LYS A 257 -19.93 13.84 -32.44
N ARG A 258 -18.78 13.33 -32.91
CA ARG A 258 -18.18 13.80 -34.17
C ARG A 258 -19.03 13.39 -35.36
N LEU A 259 -19.54 12.16 -35.36
CA LEU A 259 -20.43 11.66 -36.40
C LEU A 259 -21.73 12.48 -36.44
N GLU A 260 -22.38 12.71 -35.30
CA GLU A 260 -23.59 13.54 -35.21
C GLU A 260 -23.35 14.96 -35.74
N LEU A 261 -22.21 15.57 -35.42
CA LEU A 261 -21.84 16.89 -35.94
C LEU A 261 -21.68 16.88 -37.46
N ASP A 262 -21.05 15.85 -38.02
CA ASP A 262 -20.85 15.73 -39.47
C ASP A 262 -22.17 15.41 -40.21
N GLU A 263 -23.04 14.59 -39.64
CA GLU A 263 -24.39 14.36 -40.17
C GLU A 263 -25.24 15.64 -40.16
N ASN A 264 -25.19 16.41 -39.07
CA ASN A 264 -25.90 17.68 -38.97
C ASN A 264 -25.38 18.69 -40.01
N ARG A 265 -24.06 18.75 -40.23
CA ARG A 265 -23.44 19.57 -41.28
C ARG A 265 -23.87 19.13 -42.68
N PHE A 266 -23.91 17.82 -42.93
CA PHE A 266 -24.35 17.28 -44.21
C PHE A 266 -25.83 17.58 -44.48
N ARG A 267 -26.69 17.43 -43.47
CA ARG A 267 -28.11 17.80 -43.55
C ARG A 267 -28.29 19.30 -43.87
N ALA A 268 -27.57 20.17 -43.16
CA ALA A 268 -27.60 21.61 -43.44
C ALA A 268 -27.10 21.95 -44.85
N PHE A 269 -26.07 21.25 -45.34
CA PHE A 269 -25.59 21.39 -46.70
C PHE A 269 -26.64 20.99 -47.75
N CYS A 270 -27.34 19.87 -47.53
CA CYS A 270 -28.40 19.40 -48.44
C CYS A 270 -29.58 20.39 -48.48
N LEU A 271 -30.06 20.85 -47.32
CA LEU A 271 -31.12 21.87 -47.25
C LEU A 271 -30.71 23.16 -47.96
N GLY A 272 -29.50 23.67 -47.70
CA GLY A 272 -28.99 24.86 -48.38
C GLY A 272 -28.81 24.67 -49.89
N ARG A 273 -28.64 23.43 -50.38
CA ARG A 273 -28.63 23.13 -51.81
C ARG A 273 -30.04 23.15 -52.39
N GLU A 274 -31.01 22.53 -51.73
CA GLU A 274 -32.43 22.54 -52.13
C GLU A 274 -32.98 23.96 -52.20
N GLU A 275 -32.73 24.78 -51.18
CA GLU A 275 -33.13 26.19 -51.15
C GLU A 275 -32.57 26.99 -52.35
N ARG A 276 -31.31 26.73 -52.74
CA ARG A 276 -30.70 27.36 -53.92
C ARG A 276 -31.32 26.84 -55.22
N GLU A 277 -31.56 25.54 -55.32
CA GLU A 277 -32.25 24.94 -56.48
C GLU A 277 -33.67 25.53 -56.63
N GLU A 278 -34.41 25.72 -55.55
CA GLU A 278 -35.71 26.39 -55.56
C GLU A 278 -35.61 27.86 -55.94
N ALA A 279 -34.63 28.60 -55.40
CA ALA A 279 -34.42 30.00 -55.74
C ALA A 279 -34.11 30.17 -57.24
N THR A 280 -33.29 29.28 -57.80
CA THR A 280 -32.98 29.29 -59.24
C THR A 280 -34.18 28.90 -60.10
N ARG A 281 -35.01 27.93 -59.67
CA ARG A 281 -36.29 27.61 -60.34
C ARG A 281 -37.24 28.79 -60.34
N LYS A 282 -37.45 29.44 -59.19
CA LYS A 282 -38.29 30.65 -59.08
C LYS A 282 -37.81 31.77 -60.00
N ALA A 283 -36.50 32.05 -59.98
CA ALA A 283 -35.91 33.05 -60.86
C ALA A 283 -36.09 32.70 -62.35
N LYS A 284 -36.00 31.41 -62.71
CA LYS A 284 -36.26 30.93 -64.07
C LYS A 284 -37.73 31.14 -64.47
N ASP A 285 -38.67 30.74 -63.63
CA ASP A 285 -40.11 30.91 -63.88
C ASP A 285 -40.49 32.40 -64.05
N ASP A 286 -39.87 33.27 -63.27
CA ASP A 286 -40.06 34.72 -63.39
C ASP A 286 -39.51 35.27 -64.71
N LEU A 287 -38.33 34.82 -65.15
CA LEU A 287 -37.77 35.17 -66.46
C LEU A 287 -38.63 34.63 -67.61
N ASP A 288 -39.13 33.39 -67.51
CA ASP A 288 -40.00 32.79 -68.51
C ASP A 288 -41.34 33.56 -68.61
N ARG A 289 -41.89 34.02 -67.48
CA ARG A 289 -43.07 34.89 -67.45
C ARG A 289 -42.81 36.23 -68.15
N GLN A 290 -41.67 36.87 -67.87
CA GLN A 290 -41.28 38.11 -68.56
C GLN A 290 -41.09 37.90 -70.07
N ILE A 291 -40.49 36.78 -70.48
CA ILE A 291 -40.35 36.43 -71.90
C ILE A 291 -41.73 36.26 -72.54
N HIS A 292 -42.68 35.60 -71.87
CA HIS A 292 -44.05 35.44 -72.35
C HIS A 292 -44.76 36.78 -72.50
N GLU A 293 -44.74 37.65 -71.49
CA GLU A 293 -45.32 39.00 -71.56
C GLU A 293 -44.72 39.82 -72.71
N MET A 294 -43.41 39.73 -72.90
CA MET A 294 -42.73 40.43 -73.99
C MET A 294 -43.10 39.86 -75.36
N ARG A 295 -43.30 38.53 -75.48
CA ARG A 295 -43.81 37.90 -76.69
C ARG A 295 -45.23 38.35 -77.01
N GLU A 296 -46.12 38.38 -76.01
CA GLU A 296 -47.49 38.88 -76.17
C GLU A 296 -47.50 40.33 -76.66
N ARG A 297 -46.73 41.22 -76.02
CA ARG A 297 -46.59 42.62 -76.48
C ARG A 297 -46.07 42.73 -77.91
N VAL A 298 -45.16 41.84 -78.32
CA VAL A 298 -44.66 41.80 -79.70
C VAL A 298 -45.78 41.36 -80.65
N GLU A 299 -46.55 40.33 -80.32
CA GLU A 299 -47.69 39.88 -81.14
C GLU A 299 -48.80 40.93 -81.21
N GLU A 300 -49.13 41.60 -80.11
CA GLU A 300 -50.07 42.73 -80.09
C GLU A 300 -49.62 43.85 -81.03
N ARG A 301 -48.33 44.23 -81.00
CA ARG A 301 -47.78 45.25 -81.90
C ARG A 301 -47.77 44.79 -83.36
N LYS A 302 -47.46 43.52 -83.63
CA LYS A 302 -47.55 42.94 -84.98
C LYS A 302 -48.99 43.00 -85.49
N ALA A 303 -49.97 42.57 -84.70
CA ALA A 303 -51.39 42.64 -85.04
C ALA A 303 -51.84 44.09 -85.30
N ALA A 304 -51.43 45.04 -84.45
CA ALA A 304 -51.69 46.45 -84.66
C ALA A 304 -51.08 46.97 -85.98
N SER A 305 -49.83 46.57 -86.29
CA SER A 305 -49.16 46.93 -87.55
C SER A 305 -49.91 46.40 -88.78
N VAL A 306 -50.39 45.15 -88.74
CA VAL A 306 -51.22 44.57 -89.81
C VAL A 306 -52.51 45.37 -89.98
N LEU A 307 -53.20 45.69 -88.89
CA LEU A 307 -54.39 46.55 -88.94
C LEU A 307 -54.10 47.95 -89.51
N TYR A 308 -52.94 48.54 -89.20
CA TYR A 308 -52.53 49.81 -89.79
C TYR A 308 -52.21 49.68 -91.29
N ALA A 309 -51.58 48.58 -91.72
CA ALA A 309 -51.34 48.29 -93.12
C ALA A 309 -52.66 48.14 -93.89
N GLU A 310 -53.61 47.37 -93.36
CA GLU A 310 -54.96 47.24 -93.94
C GLU A 310 -55.71 48.58 -94.01
N LYS A 311 -55.60 49.43 -92.97
CA LYS A 311 -56.16 50.79 -92.97
C LYS A 311 -55.53 51.67 -94.06
N LEU A 312 -54.23 51.58 -94.26
CA LEU A 312 -53.51 52.30 -95.31
C LEU A 312 -53.90 51.80 -96.70
N ASP A 313 -54.00 50.49 -96.89
CA ASP A 313 -54.46 49.89 -98.14
C ASP A 313 -55.89 50.31 -98.48
N TYR A 314 -56.78 50.33 -97.47
CA TYR A 314 -58.13 50.86 -97.62
C TYR A 314 -58.11 52.35 -98.02
N ALA A 315 -57.33 53.18 -97.34
CA ALA A 315 -57.19 54.60 -97.66
C ALA A 315 -56.65 54.82 -99.09
N LEU A 316 -55.64 54.04 -99.50
CA LEU A 316 -55.11 54.02 -100.86
C LEU A 316 -56.17 53.60 -101.88
N HIS A 317 -56.97 52.59 -101.59
CA HIS A 317 -58.06 52.15 -102.45
C HIS A 317 -59.12 53.25 -102.65
N VAL A 318 -59.50 53.94 -101.57
CA VAL A 318 -60.43 55.08 -101.62
C VAL A 318 -59.84 56.23 -102.45
N LEU A 319 -58.56 56.55 -102.27
CA LEU A 319 -57.87 57.57 -103.05
C LEU A 319 -57.79 57.21 -104.53
N LYS A 320 -57.41 55.97 -104.88
CA LYS A 320 -57.42 55.48 -106.27
C LYS A 320 -58.81 55.59 -106.89
N ARG A 321 -59.87 55.29 -106.12
CA ARG A 321 -61.26 55.44 -106.57
C ARG A 321 -61.60 56.91 -106.83
N ARG A 322 -61.22 57.82 -105.92
CA ARG A 322 -61.37 59.28 -106.13
C ARG A 322 -60.55 59.81 -107.29
N GLU A 323 -59.35 59.31 -107.52
CA GLU A 323 -58.54 59.68 -108.69
C GLU A 323 -59.16 59.18 -110.00
N ALA A 324 -59.72 57.97 -110.00
CA ALA A 324 -60.48 57.47 -111.14
C ALA A 324 -61.71 58.34 -111.41
N GLU A 325 -62.46 58.71 -110.37
CA GLU A 325 -63.59 59.65 -110.44
C GLU A 325 -63.14 61.05 -110.92
N ALA A 326 -62.01 61.57 -110.44
CA ALA A 326 -61.45 62.85 -110.88
C ALA A 326 -60.92 62.80 -112.32
N LYS A 327 -60.38 61.66 -112.77
CA LYS A 327 -59.99 61.43 -114.18
C LYS A 327 -61.22 61.37 -115.08
N LEU A 328 -62.31 60.72 -114.66
CA LEU A 328 -63.59 60.73 -115.37
C LEU A 328 -64.14 62.16 -115.48
N LEU A 329 -64.16 62.92 -114.38
CA LEU A 329 -64.57 64.33 -114.38
C LEU A 329 -63.67 65.20 -115.27
N LYS A 330 -62.35 64.97 -115.31
CA LYS A 330 -61.43 65.64 -116.24
C LYS A 330 -61.66 65.23 -117.70
N ALA A 331 -62.03 63.97 -117.97
CA ALA A 331 -62.36 63.50 -119.31
C ALA A 331 -63.70 64.10 -119.79
N ASP A 332 -64.67 64.26 -118.90
CA ASP A 332 -65.95 64.93 -119.19
C ASP A 332 -65.74 66.43 -119.43
N LEU A 333 -64.90 67.11 -118.64
CA LEU A 333 -64.49 68.51 -118.88
C LEU A 333 -63.74 68.73 -120.20
N LYS A 334 -63.03 67.71 -120.71
CA LYS A 334 -62.38 67.77 -122.04
C LYS A 334 -63.35 67.52 -123.20
N ARG A 335 -64.50 66.88 -122.96
CA ARG A 335 -65.56 66.66 -123.97
C ARG A 335 -66.48 67.87 -124.12
N THR A 336 -66.51 68.77 -123.14
CA THR A 336 -67.34 70.00 -123.17
C THR A 336 -66.59 71.25 -123.67
N ASN A 337 -65.33 71.12 -124.13
CA ASN A 337 -64.50 72.24 -124.59
C ASN A 337 -64.01 72.10 -126.04
N ASN A 338 -64.78 71.41 -126.89
CA ASN A 338 -64.69 71.43 -128.35
C ASN A 338 -66.08 71.63 -128.96
#